data_AF-A0A9W4V000-F1
#
_entry.id   AF-A0A9W4V000-F1
#
_cell.length_a   1.000
_cell.length_b   1.000
_cell.length_c   1.000
_cell.angle_alpha   90.00
_cell.angle_beta   90.00
_cell.angle_gamma   90.00
#
_symmetry.space_group_name_H-M   'P 1'
#
loop_
_entity.id
_entity.type
_entity.pdbx_description
1 polymer ?
#
loop_
_entity_poly.entity_id
_entity_poly.type
_entity_poly.pdbx_seq_one_letter_code
_entity_poly.pdbx_strand_id
1 'polypeptide(L)'
;MALRLEADEARRHMYLLLRAPDQLIDSEKIPRAERIHEALFVFKSTLRLPPGDLVIKKDGCHSPSLDLALKYAVESGGVRREEVGGVGRYWLTERGLAESRGPWDAAEQDERIEAVEAKYQVNDITDEELVSFLYAEFPETWTDPQVRAEAMEWGLEAACSMYDRAKVSLTTGSWMAGISYGEFMEAFAVSGYVTFKGTAEDIQRDLKAIDGTG
;
A
#
# COMPACT_ATOMS: atom_id res chain seq x y z
N MET A 1 -6.82 -30.42 7.40
CA MET A 1 -6.48 -30.09 5.99
C MET A 1 -6.70 -28.61 5.69
N ALA A 2 -7.82 -28.00 6.13
CA ALA A 2 -8.08 -26.55 5.97
C ALA A 2 -6.92 -25.67 6.47
N LEU A 3 -6.57 -25.73 7.76
CA LEU A 3 -5.44 -24.96 8.36
C LEU A 3 -4.09 -25.09 7.62
N ARG A 4 -3.85 -26.20 6.90
CA ARG A 4 -2.60 -26.41 6.16
C ARG A 4 -2.60 -25.70 4.80
N LEU A 5 -3.75 -25.72 4.11
CA LEU A 5 -3.96 -24.97 2.87
C LEU A 5 -3.96 -23.45 3.12
N GLU A 6 -4.52 -23.01 4.26
CA GLU A 6 -4.56 -21.60 4.67
C GLU A 6 -3.15 -21.05 4.95
N ALA A 7 -2.32 -21.83 5.67
CA ALA A 7 -0.92 -21.48 5.90
C ALA A 7 -0.08 -21.48 4.61
N ASP A 8 -0.43 -22.32 3.63
CA ASP A 8 0.27 -22.38 2.34
C ASP A 8 0.00 -21.13 1.49
N GLU A 9 -1.24 -20.61 1.47
CA GLU A 9 -1.58 -19.38 0.72
C GLU A 9 -1.00 -18.12 1.38
N ALA A 10 -1.10 -18.00 2.71
CA ALA A 10 -0.46 -16.89 3.42
C ALA A 10 1.06 -16.87 3.20
N ARG A 11 1.70 -18.05 3.16
CA ARG A 11 3.12 -18.18 2.85
C ARG A 11 3.43 -17.81 1.39
N ARG A 12 2.58 -18.18 0.43
CA ARG A 12 2.70 -17.74 -0.97
C ARG A 12 2.66 -16.21 -1.05
N HIS A 13 1.63 -15.57 -0.50
CA HIS A 13 1.49 -14.11 -0.49
C HIS A 13 2.66 -13.42 0.21
N MET A 14 3.11 -13.95 1.37
CA MET A 14 4.32 -13.49 2.05
C MET A 14 5.53 -13.46 1.10
N TYR A 15 5.79 -14.55 0.37
CA TYR A 15 6.91 -14.58 -0.57
C TYR A 15 6.72 -13.65 -1.76
N LEU A 16 5.50 -13.47 -2.28
CA LEU A 16 5.24 -12.51 -3.34
C LEU A 16 5.57 -11.09 -2.90
N LEU A 17 5.06 -10.66 -1.75
CA LEU A 17 5.33 -9.33 -1.20
C LEU A 17 6.82 -9.14 -0.87
N LEU A 18 7.45 -10.12 -0.22
CA LEU A 18 8.86 -10.03 0.13
C LEU A 18 9.79 -10.04 -1.08
N ARG A 19 9.42 -10.73 -2.17
CA ARG A 19 10.22 -10.83 -3.38
C ARG A 19 9.97 -9.70 -4.38
N ALA A 20 8.82 -9.03 -4.32
CA ALA A 20 8.46 -7.97 -5.24
C ALA A 20 9.59 -6.93 -5.39
N PRO A 21 10.05 -6.58 -6.61
CA PRO A 21 11.09 -5.58 -6.79
C PRO A 21 10.61 -4.16 -6.45
N ASP A 22 11.54 -3.20 -6.35
CA ASP A 22 11.22 -1.76 -6.19
C ASP A 22 10.39 -1.22 -7.38
N GLN A 23 10.57 -1.79 -8.57
CA GLN A 23 9.92 -1.38 -9.82
C GLN A 23 9.73 -2.57 -10.74
N LEU A 24 8.75 -2.51 -11.64
CA LEU A 24 8.49 -3.55 -12.65
C LEU A 24 9.55 -3.64 -13.75
N ILE A 25 10.40 -2.62 -13.89
CA ILE A 25 11.41 -2.55 -14.96
C ILE A 25 12.75 -3.07 -14.42
N ASP A 26 13.11 -4.30 -14.80
CA ASP A 26 14.45 -4.93 -14.75
C ASP A 26 15.30 -4.74 -13.48
N SER A 27 14.68 -4.33 -12.37
CA SER A 27 15.36 -4.16 -11.09
C SER A 27 15.54 -5.51 -10.44
N GLU A 28 16.78 -5.99 -10.39
CA GLU A 28 17.16 -7.13 -9.55
C GLU A 28 17.11 -6.80 -8.05
N LYS A 29 16.94 -5.52 -7.70
CA LYS A 29 16.92 -5.09 -6.30
C LYS A 29 15.57 -5.40 -5.67
N ILE A 30 15.60 -6.35 -4.74
CA ILE A 30 14.47 -6.72 -3.89
C ILE A 30 14.58 -5.89 -2.60
N PRO A 31 13.73 -4.86 -2.41
CA PRO A 31 13.75 -4.07 -1.20
C PRO A 31 13.21 -4.85 -0.01
N ARG A 32 13.53 -4.35 1.17
CA ARG A 32 12.89 -4.76 2.42
C ARG A 32 11.39 -4.43 2.33
N ALA A 33 10.55 -5.26 2.92
CA ALA A 33 9.14 -4.95 3.14
C ALA A 33 8.96 -4.38 4.55
N GLU A 34 8.34 -3.23 4.63
CA GLU A 34 7.79 -2.64 5.85
C GLU A 34 6.28 -2.89 5.85
N ARG A 35 5.65 -2.91 7.02
CA ARG A 35 4.17 -2.96 7.11
C ARG A 35 3.54 -4.06 6.24
N ILE A 36 4.12 -5.27 6.29
CA ILE A 36 3.76 -6.35 5.36
C ILE A 36 2.30 -6.83 5.54
N HIS A 37 1.70 -6.61 6.71
CA HIS A 37 0.28 -6.88 6.90
C HIS A 37 -0.59 -5.89 6.13
N GLU A 38 -0.23 -4.60 6.16
CA GLU A 38 -0.86 -3.55 5.37
C GLU A 38 -0.64 -3.79 3.87
N ALA A 39 0.57 -4.19 3.47
CA ALA A 39 0.86 -4.58 2.10
C ALA A 39 -0.02 -5.75 1.66
N LEU A 40 -0.21 -6.75 2.54
CA LEU A 40 -1.12 -7.85 2.29
C LEU A 40 -2.56 -7.34 2.14
N PHE A 41 -3.03 -6.44 2.99
CA PHE A 41 -4.39 -5.91 2.88
C PHE A 41 -4.63 -5.17 1.54
N VAL A 42 -3.67 -4.35 1.11
CA VAL A 42 -3.73 -3.59 -0.15
C VAL A 42 -3.60 -4.52 -1.37
N PHE A 43 -2.97 -5.68 -1.19
CA PHE A 43 -2.82 -6.70 -2.23
C PHE A 43 -4.20 -7.26 -2.63
N LYS A 44 -4.71 -6.81 -3.79
CA LYS A 44 -6.08 -7.06 -4.27
C LYS A 44 -6.41 -8.56 -4.44
N SER A 45 -5.40 -9.40 -4.62
CA SER A 45 -5.50 -10.86 -4.63
C SER A 45 -5.71 -11.52 -3.24
N THR A 46 -5.94 -10.75 -2.16
CA THR A 46 -6.31 -11.26 -0.82
C THR A 46 -7.56 -12.14 -0.79
N LEU A 47 -8.39 -12.12 -1.85
CA LEU A 47 -9.57 -12.98 -2.00
C LEU A 47 -9.28 -14.49 -1.86
N ARG A 48 -8.01 -14.91 -1.95
CA ARG A 48 -7.58 -16.30 -1.75
C ARG A 48 -7.34 -16.68 -0.28
N LEU A 49 -7.28 -15.70 0.63
CA LEU A 49 -7.18 -15.96 2.08
C LEU A 49 -8.55 -16.32 2.67
N PRO A 50 -8.57 -17.03 3.81
CA PRO A 50 -9.82 -17.31 4.52
C PRO A 50 -10.57 -16.04 4.90
N PRO A 51 -11.91 -16.01 4.77
CA PRO A 51 -12.71 -14.92 5.29
C PRO A 51 -12.39 -14.66 6.77
N GLY A 52 -12.11 -13.40 7.11
CA GLY A 52 -11.77 -12.98 8.47
C GLY A 52 -10.32 -13.19 8.89
N ASP A 53 -9.43 -13.63 7.99
CA ASP A 53 -7.99 -13.67 8.30
C ASP A 53 -7.43 -12.26 8.51
N LEU A 54 -7.90 -11.26 7.76
CA LEU A 54 -7.53 -9.87 7.98
C LEU A 54 -8.36 -9.26 9.11
N VAL A 55 -7.70 -8.98 10.23
CA VAL A 55 -8.21 -8.25 11.39
C VAL A 55 -7.88 -6.78 11.22
N ILE A 56 -8.91 -5.98 10.97
CA ILE A 56 -8.78 -4.53 10.82
C ILE A 56 -8.85 -3.85 12.19
N LYS A 57 -7.93 -2.92 12.44
CA LYS A 57 -7.82 -2.14 13.68
C LYS A 57 -7.88 -0.65 13.38
N LYS A 58 -7.85 0.16 14.45
CA LYS A 58 -7.89 1.62 14.42
C LYS A 58 -6.86 2.20 13.41
N ASP A 59 -5.64 1.67 13.46
CA ASP A 59 -4.42 2.23 12.88
C ASP A 59 -3.74 1.33 11.84
N GLY A 60 -4.39 0.24 11.43
CA GLY A 60 -3.82 -0.70 10.47
C GLY A 60 -4.56 -2.02 10.43
N CYS A 61 -3.85 -3.07 10.00
CA CYS A 61 -4.45 -4.39 9.87
C CYS A 61 -3.47 -5.48 10.28
N HIS A 62 -4.00 -6.67 10.55
CA HIS A 62 -3.19 -7.81 10.93
C HIS A 62 -3.77 -9.09 10.37
N SER A 63 -2.91 -9.96 9.83
CA SER A 63 -3.28 -11.29 9.39
C SER A 63 -2.57 -12.32 10.27
N PRO A 64 -3.31 -13.10 11.09
CA PRO A 64 -2.73 -14.17 11.89
C PRO A 64 -2.05 -15.25 11.05
N SER A 65 -2.59 -15.58 9.87
CA SER A 65 -1.97 -16.56 8.98
C SER A 65 -0.65 -16.05 8.41
N LEU A 66 -0.57 -14.76 8.04
CA LEU A 66 0.68 -14.14 7.62
C LEU A 66 1.69 -14.04 8.76
N ASP A 67 1.26 -13.71 9.99
CA ASP A 67 2.13 -13.68 11.16
C ASP A 67 2.77 -15.04 11.42
N LEU A 68 1.97 -16.11 11.34
CA LEU A 68 2.44 -17.48 11.48
C LEU A 68 3.43 -17.86 10.36
N ALA A 69 3.13 -17.49 9.11
CA ALA A 69 4.02 -17.73 7.98
C ALA A 69 5.37 -17.00 8.14
N LEU A 70 5.34 -15.73 8.55
CA LEU A 70 6.54 -14.94 8.83
C LEU A 70 7.36 -15.53 9.97
N LYS A 71 6.70 -15.93 11.07
CA LYS A 71 7.36 -16.59 12.19
C LYS A 71 8.12 -17.83 11.74
N TYR A 72 7.49 -18.74 10.99
CA TYR A 72 8.17 -19.93 10.48
C TYR A 72 9.29 -19.59 9.49
N ALA A 73 9.09 -18.59 8.64
CA ALA A 73 10.13 -18.17 7.69
C ALA A 73 11.35 -17.55 8.39
N VAL A 74 11.14 -16.83 9.50
CA VAL A 74 12.20 -16.31 10.35
C VAL A 74 12.92 -17.44 11.10
N GLU A 75 12.18 -18.33 11.77
CA GLU A 75 12.74 -19.46 12.53
C GLU A 75 13.54 -20.43 11.63
N SER A 76 13.12 -20.61 10.38
CA SER A 76 13.83 -21.43 9.40
C SER A 76 15.01 -20.73 8.71
N GLY A 77 15.20 -19.42 8.95
CA GLY A 77 16.25 -18.61 8.35
C GLY A 77 16.00 -18.21 6.90
N GLY A 78 14.77 -18.37 6.38
CA GLY A 78 14.36 -17.88 5.05
C GLY A 78 14.13 -16.36 5.02
N VAL A 79 13.72 -15.78 6.15
CA VAL A 79 13.44 -14.34 6.30
C VAL A 79 14.24 -13.78 7.45
N ARG A 80 14.75 -12.56 7.30
CA ARG A 80 15.25 -11.75 8.41
C ARG A 80 14.21 -10.70 8.77
N ARG A 81 14.09 -10.44 10.07
CA ARG A 81 13.25 -9.39 10.64
C ARG A 81 14.12 -8.42 11.42
N GLU A 82 13.83 -7.14 11.28
CA GLU A 82 14.35 -6.04 12.08
C GLU A 82 13.17 -5.18 12.53
N GLU A 83 13.30 -4.52 13.68
CA GLU A 83 12.31 -3.56 14.16
C GLU A 83 12.97 -2.20 14.28
N VAL A 84 12.46 -1.20 13.56
CA VAL A 84 13.00 0.15 13.53
C VAL A 84 11.86 1.13 13.76
N GLY A 85 11.92 1.89 14.86
CA GLY A 85 10.88 2.86 15.20
C GLY A 85 9.48 2.25 15.40
N GLY A 86 9.40 0.99 15.85
CA GLY A 86 8.13 0.26 16.00
C GLY A 86 7.59 -0.36 14.69
N VAL A 87 8.26 -0.15 13.56
CA VAL A 87 7.89 -0.75 12.28
C VAL A 87 8.72 -2.00 12.01
N GLY A 88 8.04 -3.11 11.75
CA GLY A 88 8.66 -4.37 11.35
C GLY A 88 9.15 -4.32 9.91
N ARG A 89 10.45 -4.58 9.72
CA ARG A 89 11.13 -4.66 8.43
C ARG A 89 11.54 -6.10 8.15
N TYR A 90 11.19 -6.60 6.97
CA TYR A 90 11.41 -7.98 6.56
C TYR A 90 12.16 -8.05 5.23
N TRP A 91 13.06 -9.03 5.10
CA TRP A 91 13.70 -9.31 3.80
C TRP A 91 14.13 -10.77 3.69
N LEU A 92 14.19 -11.24 2.44
CA LEU A 92 14.60 -12.61 2.14
C LEU A 92 16.10 -12.77 2.34
N THR A 93 16.50 -13.90 2.94
CA THR A 93 17.89 -14.38 2.89
C THR A 93 18.14 -15.07 1.55
N GLU A 94 19.37 -15.52 1.28
CA GLU A 94 19.65 -16.37 0.11
C GLU A 94 18.74 -17.61 0.06
N ARG A 95 18.47 -18.22 1.22
CA ARG A 95 17.51 -19.32 1.34
C ARG A 95 16.10 -18.88 0.97
N GLY A 96 15.63 -17.75 1.52
CA GLY A 96 14.30 -17.21 1.18
C GLY A 96 14.16 -16.82 -0.28
N LEU A 97 15.23 -16.33 -0.91
CA LEU A 97 15.26 -16.03 -2.34
C LEU A 97 15.12 -17.29 -3.20
N ALA A 98 15.73 -18.41 -2.78
CA ALA A 98 15.56 -19.69 -3.44
C ALA A 98 14.13 -20.24 -3.24
N GLU A 99 13.59 -20.19 -2.01
CA GLU A 99 12.26 -20.70 -1.68
C GLU A 99 11.13 -19.87 -2.32
N SER A 100 11.29 -18.56 -2.41
CA SER A 100 10.30 -17.64 -3.02
C SER A 100 10.21 -17.73 -4.54
N ARG A 101 11.19 -18.38 -5.20
CA ARG A 101 11.23 -18.48 -6.66
C ARG A 101 10.04 -19.23 -7.22
N GLY A 102 9.70 -20.38 -6.62
CA GLY A 102 8.54 -21.18 -7.04
C GLY A 102 7.22 -20.39 -6.99
N PRO A 103 6.85 -19.81 -5.83
CA PRO A 103 5.67 -18.95 -5.71
C PRO A 103 5.63 -17.80 -6.71
N TRP A 104 6.77 -17.13 -6.93
CA TRP A 104 6.86 -15.99 -7.84
C TRP A 104 6.72 -16.36 -9.31
N ASP A 105 7.43 -17.41 -9.75
CA ASP A 105 7.41 -17.86 -11.14
C ASP A 105 6.05 -18.49 -11.50
N ALA A 106 5.32 -19.01 -10.50
CA ALA A 106 3.96 -19.55 -10.65
C ALA A 106 2.85 -18.48 -10.55
N ALA A 107 3.17 -17.26 -10.14
CA ALA A 107 2.18 -16.18 -10.06
C ALA A 107 1.90 -15.57 -11.42
N GLU A 108 0.65 -15.20 -11.63
CA GLU A 108 0.24 -14.50 -12.86
C GLU A 108 0.94 -13.13 -12.95
N GLN A 109 0.95 -12.55 -14.15
CA GLN A 109 1.59 -11.24 -14.34
C GLN A 109 0.89 -10.17 -13.48
N ASP A 110 -0.43 -10.15 -13.46
CA ASP A 110 -1.22 -9.18 -12.70
C ASP A 110 -1.00 -9.36 -11.19
N GLU A 111 -0.94 -10.60 -10.69
CA GLU A 111 -0.64 -10.90 -9.28
C GLU A 111 0.76 -10.39 -8.87
N ARG A 112 1.75 -10.47 -9.76
CA ARG A 112 3.09 -9.90 -9.50
C ARG A 112 3.09 -8.38 -9.52
N ILE A 113 2.32 -7.76 -10.42
CA ILE A 113 2.15 -6.30 -10.48
C ILE A 113 1.49 -5.80 -9.19
N GLU A 114 0.40 -6.43 -8.77
CA GLU A 114 -0.29 -6.08 -7.53
C GLU A 114 0.63 -6.21 -6.31
N ALA A 115 1.48 -7.25 -6.24
CA ALA A 115 2.41 -7.42 -5.12
C ALA A 115 3.48 -6.30 -5.09
N VAL A 116 3.93 -5.83 -6.26
CA VAL A 116 4.84 -4.68 -6.39
C VAL A 116 4.14 -3.40 -5.97
N GLU A 117 2.94 -3.12 -6.48
CA GLU A 117 2.16 -1.92 -6.16
C GLU A 117 1.84 -1.85 -4.67
N ALA A 118 1.31 -2.93 -4.10
CA ALA A 118 0.92 -2.97 -2.69
C ALA A 118 2.12 -2.73 -1.77
N LYS A 119 3.27 -3.38 -2.04
CA LYS A 119 4.49 -3.12 -1.27
C LYS A 119 4.99 -1.68 -1.46
N TYR A 120 5.00 -1.19 -2.70
CA TYR A 120 5.49 0.14 -3.01
C TYR A 120 4.65 1.24 -2.33
N GLN A 121 3.34 1.07 -2.26
CA GLN A 121 2.43 2.02 -1.62
C GLN A 121 2.67 2.14 -0.11
N VAL A 122 2.87 1.02 0.59
CA VAL A 122 2.96 1.01 2.07
C VAL A 122 4.38 1.04 2.64
N ASN A 123 5.40 0.77 1.84
CA ASN A 123 6.79 0.93 2.26
C ASN A 123 7.12 2.41 2.48
N ASP A 124 7.96 2.74 3.47
CA ASP A 124 8.50 4.09 3.66
C ASP A 124 7.43 5.18 3.83
N ILE A 125 6.24 4.85 4.36
CA ILE A 125 5.21 5.86 4.68
C ILE A 125 5.04 6.02 6.19
N THR A 126 4.67 7.23 6.61
CA THR A 126 4.37 7.54 8.00
C THR A 126 3.05 6.91 8.45
N ASP A 127 2.78 6.92 9.76
CA ASP A 127 1.49 6.44 10.28
C ASP A 127 0.33 7.34 9.80
N GLU A 128 0.54 8.66 9.72
CA GLU A 128 -0.46 9.60 9.21
C GLU A 128 -0.78 9.33 7.73
N GLU A 129 0.25 9.06 6.93
CA GLU A 129 0.11 8.71 5.52
C GLU A 129 -0.64 7.39 5.33
N LEU A 130 -0.27 6.36 6.12
CA LEU A 130 -0.95 5.07 6.10
C LEU A 130 -2.43 5.21 6.44
N VAL A 131 -2.75 5.88 7.54
CA VAL A 131 -4.12 6.06 8.00
C VAL A 131 -4.94 6.81 6.96
N SER A 132 -4.41 7.92 6.42
CA SER A 132 -5.08 8.72 5.39
C SER A 132 -5.34 7.89 4.13
N PHE A 133 -4.35 7.11 3.69
CA PHE A 133 -4.47 6.23 2.52
C PHE A 133 -5.52 5.14 2.72
N LEU A 134 -5.50 4.43 3.85
CA LEU A 134 -6.43 3.33 4.11
C LEU A 134 -7.89 3.80 4.19
N TYR A 135 -8.14 4.96 4.82
CA TYR A 135 -9.50 5.54 4.88
C TYR A 135 -9.98 6.06 3.51
N ALA A 136 -9.07 6.45 2.62
CA ALA A 136 -9.39 6.92 1.29
C ALA A 136 -9.72 5.78 0.33
N GLU A 137 -8.87 4.76 0.26
CA GLU A 137 -9.00 3.64 -0.69
C GLU A 137 -10.00 2.58 -0.21
N PHE A 138 -10.19 2.45 1.11
CA PHE A 138 -11.04 1.41 1.69
C PHE A 138 -12.05 1.95 2.73
N PRO A 139 -12.84 2.98 2.40
CA PRO A 139 -13.69 3.70 3.36
C PRO A 139 -14.77 2.81 4.01
N GLU A 140 -15.18 1.72 3.36
CA GLU A 140 -16.16 0.77 3.90
C GLU A 140 -15.58 -0.17 4.96
N THR A 141 -14.26 -0.36 4.94
CA THR A 141 -13.56 -1.28 5.85
C THR A 141 -13.16 -0.58 7.15
N TRP A 142 -12.92 0.72 7.11
CA TRP A 142 -12.50 1.52 8.26
C TRP A 142 -13.62 2.42 8.77
N THR A 143 -14.28 1.99 9.84
CA THR A 143 -15.52 2.64 10.34
C THR A 143 -15.34 3.43 11.63
N ASP A 144 -14.11 3.57 12.16
CA ASP A 144 -13.88 4.31 13.40
C ASP A 144 -14.01 5.83 13.14
N PRO A 145 -14.99 6.53 13.75
CA PRO A 145 -15.23 7.94 13.45
C PRO A 145 -14.11 8.85 13.97
N GLN A 146 -13.40 8.47 15.03
CA GLN A 146 -12.30 9.27 15.56
C GLN A 146 -11.11 9.22 14.61
N VAL A 147 -10.73 8.02 14.16
CA VAL A 147 -9.64 7.89 13.17
C VAL A 147 -10.02 8.55 11.87
N ARG A 148 -11.28 8.43 11.44
CA ARG A 148 -11.72 9.06 10.21
C ARG A 148 -11.50 10.58 10.26
N ALA A 149 -11.75 11.20 11.41
CA ALA A 149 -11.46 12.61 11.62
C ALA A 149 -9.95 12.89 11.58
N GLU A 150 -9.13 12.06 12.24
CA GLU A 150 -7.66 12.15 12.20
C GLU A 150 -7.13 12.02 10.74
N ALA A 151 -7.63 11.05 9.98
CA ALA A 151 -7.31 10.83 8.57
C ALA A 151 -7.67 12.03 7.69
N MET A 152 -8.82 12.67 7.94
CA MET A 152 -9.21 13.88 7.21
C MET A 152 -8.36 15.10 7.58
N GLU A 153 -7.93 15.20 8.84
CA GLU A 153 -7.05 16.28 9.30
C GLU A 153 -5.66 16.22 8.63
N TRP A 154 -5.09 15.01 8.53
CA TRP A 154 -3.79 14.79 7.90
C TRP A 154 -3.83 14.64 6.38
N GLY A 155 -5.03 14.41 5.83
CA GLY A 155 -5.23 13.90 4.48
C GLY A 155 -4.58 14.71 3.37
N LEU A 156 -4.62 16.05 3.45
CA LEU A 156 -4.03 16.92 2.43
C LEU A 156 -2.50 16.84 2.43
N GLU A 157 -1.87 16.95 3.60
CA GLU A 157 -0.40 16.90 3.73
C GLU A 157 0.12 15.51 3.35
N ALA A 158 -0.54 14.46 3.84
CA ALA A 158 -0.25 13.07 3.48
C ALA A 158 -0.36 12.83 1.97
N ALA A 159 -1.43 13.33 1.34
CA ALA A 159 -1.64 13.21 -0.10
C ALA A 159 -0.52 13.89 -0.90
N CYS A 160 -0.11 15.10 -0.52
CA CYS A 160 0.98 15.82 -1.19
C CYS A 160 2.31 15.07 -1.05
N SER A 161 2.65 14.66 0.17
CA SER A 161 3.89 13.91 0.46
C SER A 161 3.96 12.56 -0.26
N MET A 162 2.85 11.81 -0.31
CA MET A 162 2.79 10.55 -1.04
C MET A 162 2.82 10.75 -2.57
N TYR A 163 2.20 11.82 -3.08
CA TYR A 163 2.23 12.15 -4.50
C TYR A 163 3.63 12.53 -4.99
N ASP A 164 4.37 13.34 -4.22
CA ASP A 164 5.77 13.71 -4.52
C ASP A 164 6.67 12.50 -4.72
N ARG A 165 6.38 11.44 -3.96
CA ARG A 165 7.11 10.18 -3.99
C ARG A 165 6.51 9.18 -4.99
N ALA A 166 5.56 9.62 -5.80
CA ALA A 166 4.82 8.86 -6.82
C ALA A 166 4.05 7.64 -6.27
N LYS A 167 3.68 7.64 -4.98
CA LYS A 167 2.96 6.53 -4.32
C LYS A 167 1.46 6.54 -4.57
N VAL A 168 0.88 7.70 -4.83
CA VAL A 168 -0.56 7.87 -5.06
C VAL A 168 -0.81 8.76 -6.28
N SER A 169 -1.98 8.58 -6.90
CA SER A 169 -2.46 9.47 -7.96
C SER A 169 -3.05 10.75 -7.38
N LEU A 170 -3.25 11.79 -8.21
CA LEU A 170 -4.00 13.00 -7.81
C LEU A 170 -5.43 12.67 -7.39
N THR A 171 -6.06 11.67 -8.02
CA THR A 171 -7.40 11.20 -7.65
C THR A 171 -7.40 10.60 -6.25
N THR A 172 -6.51 9.65 -5.96
CA THR A 172 -6.33 9.10 -4.61
C THR A 172 -5.98 10.19 -3.61
N GLY A 173 -5.14 11.16 -3.99
CA GLY A 173 -4.81 12.31 -3.17
C GLY A 173 -6.03 13.15 -2.78
N SER A 174 -6.95 13.40 -3.73
CA SER A 174 -8.21 14.10 -3.43
C SER A 174 -9.09 13.34 -2.44
N TRP A 175 -9.13 12.01 -2.55
CA TRP A 175 -9.87 11.15 -1.62
C TRP A 175 -9.25 11.17 -0.21
N MET A 176 -7.92 11.08 -0.13
CA MET A 176 -7.17 11.23 1.13
C MET A 176 -7.46 12.57 1.80
N ALA A 177 -7.46 13.66 1.02
CA ALA A 177 -7.74 15.00 1.52
C ALA A 177 -9.23 15.23 1.87
N GLY A 178 -10.13 14.30 1.54
CA GLY A 178 -11.56 14.42 1.83
C GLY A 178 -12.26 15.56 1.09
N ILE A 179 -11.71 16.01 -0.04
CA ILE A 179 -12.21 17.14 -0.85
C ILE A 179 -12.40 16.71 -2.31
N SER A 180 -13.08 17.54 -3.11
CA SER A 180 -13.24 17.25 -4.53
C SER A 180 -11.89 17.31 -5.26
N TYR A 181 -11.81 16.64 -6.42
CA TYR A 181 -10.61 16.68 -7.25
C TYR A 181 -10.21 18.13 -7.63
N GLY A 182 -11.18 18.98 -7.96
CA GLY A 182 -10.93 20.39 -8.27
C GLY A 182 -10.33 21.17 -7.10
N GLU A 183 -10.93 21.05 -5.91
CA GLU A 183 -10.42 21.67 -4.68
C GLU A 183 -9.03 21.15 -4.31
N PHE A 184 -8.78 19.85 -4.51
CA PHE A 184 -7.46 19.27 -4.30
C PHE A 184 -6.42 19.87 -5.25
N MET A 185 -6.75 20.00 -6.54
CA MET A 185 -5.83 20.61 -7.51
C MET A 185 -5.50 22.07 -7.17
N GLU A 186 -6.48 22.84 -6.66
CA GLU A 186 -6.25 24.19 -6.17
C GLU A 186 -5.32 24.21 -4.94
N ALA A 187 -5.59 23.37 -3.94
CA ALA A 187 -4.76 23.26 -2.73
C ALA A 187 -3.33 22.76 -3.03
N PHE A 188 -3.22 21.81 -3.95
CA PHE A 188 -1.96 21.24 -4.42
C PHE A 188 -1.11 22.28 -5.17
N ALA A 189 -1.75 23.14 -5.98
CA ALA A 189 -1.10 24.28 -6.63
C ALA A 189 -0.59 25.32 -5.64
N VAL A 190 -1.40 25.68 -4.64
CA VAL A 190 -1.03 26.64 -3.57
C VAL A 190 0.15 26.13 -2.74
N SER A 191 0.23 24.81 -2.52
CA SER A 191 1.34 24.15 -1.82
C SER A 191 2.66 24.13 -2.61
N GLY A 192 2.68 24.70 -3.82
CA GLY A 192 3.89 24.87 -4.62
C GLY A 192 4.22 23.69 -5.54
N TYR A 193 3.35 22.70 -5.63
CA TYR A 193 3.58 21.48 -6.41
C TYR A 193 3.20 21.57 -7.87
N VAL A 194 2.54 22.65 -8.29
CA VAL A 194 2.26 22.87 -9.71
C VAL A 194 2.86 24.19 -10.18
N THR A 195 3.92 24.08 -10.98
CA THR A 195 4.21 25.10 -11.99
C THR A 195 3.26 24.86 -13.15
N PHE A 196 2.01 25.34 -13.03
CA PHE A 196 1.19 25.49 -14.22
C PHE A 196 1.94 26.50 -15.09
N LYS A 197 2.30 26.12 -16.32
CA LYS A 197 2.77 27.09 -17.32
C LYS A 197 1.66 28.07 -17.74
N GLY A 198 0.44 27.87 -17.26
CA GLY A 198 -0.73 28.73 -17.46
C GLY A 198 -1.15 29.45 -16.18
N THR A 199 -1.98 30.48 -16.36
CA THR A 199 -2.51 31.29 -15.25
C THR A 199 -3.58 30.53 -14.46
N ALA A 200 -3.97 31.02 -13.28
CA ALA A 200 -5.09 30.45 -12.51
C ALA A 200 -6.40 30.35 -13.33
N GLU A 201 -6.57 31.23 -14.31
CA GLU A 201 -7.71 31.23 -15.24
C GLU A 201 -7.65 30.06 -16.24
N ASP A 202 -6.43 29.62 -16.63
CA ASP A 202 -6.25 28.46 -17.51
C ASP A 202 -6.63 27.16 -16.78
N ILE A 203 -6.24 27.02 -15.50
CA ILE A 203 -6.59 25.88 -14.66
C ILE A 203 -8.11 25.81 -14.49
N GLN A 204 -8.75 26.93 -14.18
CA GLN A 204 -10.19 27.00 -13.95
C GLN A 204 -10.99 26.73 -15.25
N ARG A 205 -10.44 27.09 -16.40
CA ARG A 205 -11.01 26.73 -17.72
C ARG A 205 -10.94 25.22 -17.97
N ASP A 206 -9.80 24.60 -17.67
CA ASP A 206 -9.60 23.17 -17.91
C ASP A 206 -10.45 22.31 -16.97
N LEU A 207 -10.59 22.71 -15.69
CA LEU A 207 -11.50 22.05 -14.73
C LEU A 207 -12.96 22.14 -15.18
N LYS A 208 -13.42 23.31 -15.65
CA LYS A 208 -14.78 23.48 -16.19
C LYS A 208 -15.04 22.65 -17.44
N ALA A 209 -14.02 22.38 -18.25
CA ALA A 209 -14.16 21.54 -19.44
C ALA A 209 -14.36 20.06 -19.08
N ILE A 210 -13.80 19.61 -17.95
CA ILE A 210 -13.94 18.24 -17.43
C ILE A 210 -15.35 18.04 -16.84
N ASP A 211 -15.85 19.01 -16.06
CA ASP A 211 -17.19 18.95 -15.46
C ASP A 211 -18.34 19.10 -16.47
N GLY A 212 -18.07 19.67 -17.65
CA GLY A 212 -19.06 19.89 -18.72
C GLY A 212 -19.28 18.70 -19.66
N THR A 213 -18.58 17.57 -19.45
CA THR A 213 -18.66 16.36 -20.28
C THR A 213 -19.49 15.23 -19.67
N GLY A 214 -20.25 15.49 -18.59
CA GLY A 214 -21.21 14.57 -17.98
C GLY A 214 -22.62 14.65 -18.58
#